data_AF-M1MR15-F1
#
_entry.id   AF-M1MR15-F1
#
_cell.length_a   1.000
_cell.length_b   1.000
_cell.length_c   1.000
_cell.angle_alpha   90.00
_cell.angle_beta   90.00
_cell.angle_gamma   90.00
#
_symmetry.space_group_name_H-M   'P 1'
#
loop_
_entity.id
_entity.type
_entity.pdbx_description
1 polymer ?
#
loop_
_entity_poly.entity_id
_entity_poly.type
_entity_poly.pdbx_seq_one_letter_code
_entity_poly.pdbx_strand_id
1 'polypeptide(L)'
;MITYKTEFRNAIDYPWIKMDPINIGEVPKTLGTPEMYCTVKKDDSAHLLINIYLEYSTTFKDAIIWNNYIAIGFCDLFYLIDIETHSSIYTRVDGYFGYIYPYEEFILVATCFNILCFNKNCTLLWTSDKLGFDGVLVHDFDGKYIYGSGEYDPPGEWEDFVIDCKTGKIV
;
A
#
# COMPACT_ATOMS: atom_id res chain seq x y z
N MET A 1 -1.56 20.10 16.21
CA MET A 1 -1.63 19.40 14.90
C MET A 1 -1.74 17.92 15.25
N ILE A 2 -2.82 17.26 14.85
CA ILE A 2 -3.02 15.83 15.14
C ILE A 2 -2.00 15.05 14.32
N THR A 3 -1.29 14.10 14.94
CA THR A 3 -0.32 13.25 14.26
C THR A 3 -0.74 11.79 14.35
N TYR A 4 -0.89 11.15 13.19
CA TYR A 4 -1.05 9.70 13.11
C TYR A 4 0.29 9.03 12.80
N LYS A 5 0.51 7.86 13.40
CA LYS A 5 1.66 6.98 13.09
C LYS A 5 1.16 5.57 12.92
N THR A 6 1.66 4.89 11.90
CA THR A 6 1.33 3.50 11.62
C THR A 6 2.56 2.61 11.73
N GLU A 7 2.36 1.34 12.11
CA GLU A 7 3.44 0.37 12.30
C GLU A 7 2.91 -1.06 12.13
N PHE A 8 3.65 -1.89 11.40
CA PHE A 8 3.41 -3.33 11.36
C PHE A 8 3.98 -4.04 12.58
N ARG A 9 3.25 -5.03 13.08
CA ARG A 9 3.63 -5.84 14.22
C ARG A 9 3.32 -7.32 13.98
N ASN A 10 4.17 -8.21 14.47
CA ASN A 10 3.91 -9.66 14.48
C ASN A 10 3.19 -10.11 15.76
N ALA A 11 3.19 -9.28 16.79
CA ALA A 11 2.49 -9.50 18.04
C ALA A 11 2.03 -8.16 18.62
N ILE A 12 0.95 -8.19 19.38
CA ILE A 12 0.37 -7.02 20.03
C ILE A 12 0.08 -7.32 21.50
N ASP A 13 0.11 -6.27 22.31
CA ASP A 13 -0.16 -6.29 23.74
C ASP A 13 -1.22 -5.24 24.11
N TYR A 14 -1.39 -4.96 25.40
CA TYR A 14 -2.27 -3.89 25.84
C TYR A 14 -1.74 -2.51 25.36
N PRO A 15 -2.60 -1.61 24.83
CA PRO A 15 -4.08 -1.69 24.82
C PRO A 15 -4.68 -2.39 23.60
N TRP A 16 -3.88 -2.72 22.58
CA TRP A 16 -4.34 -3.21 21.27
C TRP A 16 -5.21 -4.45 21.36
N ILE A 17 -4.88 -5.41 22.22
CA ILE A 17 -5.66 -6.66 22.39
C ILE A 17 -7.11 -6.46 22.87
N LYS A 18 -7.47 -5.24 23.31
CA LYS A 18 -8.84 -4.89 23.73
C LYS A 18 -9.60 -4.05 22.70
N MET A 19 -8.98 -3.73 21.57
CA MET A 19 -9.59 -2.91 20.53
C MET A 19 -10.37 -3.78 19.56
N ASP A 20 -11.48 -3.24 19.04
CA ASP A 20 -12.18 -3.86 17.91
C ASP A 20 -11.37 -3.61 16.63
N PRO A 21 -10.88 -4.67 15.96
CA PRO A 21 -10.00 -4.51 14.81
C PRO A 21 -10.79 -4.40 13.50
N ILE A 22 -10.20 -3.74 12.52
CA ILE A 22 -10.56 -3.93 11.10
C ILE A 22 -9.84 -5.19 10.61
N ASN A 23 -10.55 -6.12 9.99
CA ASN A 23 -9.97 -7.33 9.43
C ASN A 23 -9.83 -7.19 7.91
N ILE A 24 -8.62 -7.37 7.38
CA ILE A 24 -8.31 -7.28 5.94
C ILE A 24 -7.56 -8.52 5.45
N GLY A 25 -7.52 -8.72 4.13
CA GLY A 25 -6.94 -9.90 3.49
C GLY A 25 -7.89 -11.09 3.44
N GLU A 26 -7.35 -12.30 3.51
CA GLU A 26 -8.11 -13.56 3.46
C GLU A 26 -8.73 -13.91 4.82
N VAL A 27 -9.73 -13.13 5.23
CA VAL A 27 -10.34 -13.23 6.56
C VAL A 27 -11.07 -14.58 6.74
N PRO A 28 -10.62 -15.46 7.66
CA PRO A 28 -11.25 -16.76 7.86
C PRO A 28 -12.60 -16.63 8.55
N LYS A 29 -13.56 -17.50 8.22
CA LYS A 29 -14.92 -17.49 8.77
C LYS A 29 -14.98 -17.57 10.30
N THR A 30 -14.03 -18.24 10.91
CA THR A 30 -13.97 -18.45 12.38
C THR A 30 -13.13 -17.40 13.10
N LEU A 31 -12.56 -16.41 12.38
CA LEU A 31 -11.65 -15.39 12.91
C LEU A 31 -10.52 -16.00 13.76
N GLY A 32 -9.60 -16.68 13.08
CA GLY A 32 -8.39 -17.24 13.69
C GLY A 32 -7.37 -16.17 14.10
N THR A 33 -6.16 -16.59 14.44
CA THR A 33 -5.06 -15.66 14.72
C THR A 33 -4.59 -15.01 13.41
N PRO A 34 -4.56 -13.67 13.30
CA PRO A 34 -3.97 -12.98 12.16
C PRO A 34 -2.47 -13.28 12.04
N GLU A 35 -1.94 -13.34 10.83
CA GLU A 35 -0.50 -13.49 10.60
C GLU A 35 0.27 -12.24 11.03
N MET A 36 -0.36 -11.07 10.92
CA MET A 36 0.25 -9.80 11.31
C MET A 36 -0.79 -8.73 11.65
N TYR A 37 -0.31 -7.66 12.25
CA TYR A 37 -1.11 -6.53 12.70
C TYR A 37 -0.55 -5.25 12.12
N CYS A 38 -1.41 -4.28 11.85
CA CYS A 38 -1.03 -2.89 11.59
C CYS A 38 -1.70 -2.03 12.67
N THR A 39 -0.89 -1.29 13.42
CA THR A 39 -1.37 -0.46 14.53
C THR A 39 -1.26 1.00 14.16
N VAL A 40 -2.28 1.78 14.48
CA VAL A 40 -2.27 3.24 14.30
C VAL A 40 -2.44 3.95 15.63
N LYS A 41 -1.51 4.86 15.89
CA LYS A 41 -1.55 5.77 17.03
C LYS A 41 -2.00 7.15 16.58
N LYS A 42 -2.81 7.82 17.40
CA LYS A 42 -3.18 9.23 17.30
C LYS A 42 -2.59 9.95 18.51
N ASP A 43 -1.64 10.85 18.27
CA ASP A 43 -0.90 11.57 19.33
C ASP A 43 -0.36 10.59 20.40
N ASP A 44 0.30 9.52 19.94
CA ASP A 44 0.89 8.41 20.70
C ASP A 44 -0.09 7.50 21.48
N SER A 45 -1.39 7.79 21.45
CA SER A 45 -2.44 6.92 21.99
C SER A 45 -2.91 5.91 20.95
N ALA A 46 -3.20 4.67 21.37
CA ALA A 46 -3.75 3.66 20.47
C ALA A 46 -5.09 4.11 19.91
N HIS A 47 -5.25 4.03 18.58
CA HIS A 47 -6.38 4.61 17.88
C HIS A 47 -7.10 3.61 16.97
N LEU A 48 -6.34 2.88 16.14
CA LEU A 48 -6.91 1.83 15.27
C LEU A 48 -6.03 0.59 15.25
N LEU A 49 -6.67 -0.58 15.26
CA LEU A 49 -6.02 -1.87 15.07
C LEU A 49 -6.53 -2.49 13.77
N ILE A 50 -5.61 -2.96 12.95
CA ILE A 50 -5.90 -3.73 11.74
C ILE A 50 -5.29 -5.12 11.89
N ASN A 51 -6.12 -6.13 11.76
CA ASN A 51 -5.74 -7.53 11.65
C ASN A 51 -5.57 -7.88 10.18
N ILE A 52 -4.44 -8.47 9.83
CA ILE A 52 -4.11 -8.79 8.45
C ILE A 52 -3.99 -10.31 8.33
N TYR A 53 -4.82 -10.86 7.45
CA TYR A 53 -4.83 -12.27 7.13
C TYR A 53 -4.20 -12.50 5.76
N LEU A 54 -3.10 -13.25 5.71
CA LEU A 54 -2.34 -13.45 4.47
C LEU A 54 -2.81 -14.71 3.74
N GLU A 55 -3.04 -14.61 2.43
CA GLU A 55 -3.30 -15.79 1.58
C GLU A 55 -2.04 -16.67 1.45
N TYR A 56 -0.88 -16.03 1.35
CA TYR A 56 0.44 -16.63 1.22
C TYR A 56 1.49 -15.71 1.84
N SER A 57 2.69 -16.24 2.12
CA SER A 57 3.78 -15.44 2.67
C SER A 57 4.16 -14.32 1.70
N THR A 58 4.39 -13.13 2.24
CA THR A 58 4.82 -11.98 1.43
C THR A 58 6.09 -11.34 1.98
N THR A 59 7.02 -11.05 1.08
CA THR A 59 8.26 -10.32 1.39
C THR A 59 8.00 -8.81 1.41
N PHE A 60 7.17 -8.33 0.50
CA PHE A 60 6.85 -6.92 0.33
C PHE A 60 5.58 -6.56 1.07
N LYS A 61 5.70 -5.59 1.96
CA LYS A 61 4.58 -4.97 2.65
C LYS A 61 4.95 -3.55 3.03
N ASP A 62 3.97 -2.67 2.95
CA ASP A 62 4.14 -1.29 3.37
C ASP A 62 2.83 -0.75 3.97
N ALA A 63 2.96 0.16 4.93
CA ALA A 63 1.86 0.85 5.54
C ALA A 63 2.27 2.30 5.84
N ILE A 64 1.50 3.25 5.31
CA ILE A 64 1.74 4.66 5.52
C ILE A 64 0.45 5.40 5.90
N ILE A 65 0.59 6.50 6.63
CA ILE A 65 -0.48 7.48 6.77
C ILE A 65 -0.44 8.39 5.54
N TRP A 66 -1.57 8.48 4.84
CA TRP A 66 -1.74 9.35 3.69
C TRP A 66 -3.04 10.13 3.84
N ASN A 67 -2.95 11.42 4.13
CA ASN A 67 -4.09 12.27 4.47
C ASN A 67 -4.90 11.67 5.65
N ASN A 68 -6.19 11.37 5.45
CA ASN A 68 -7.06 10.73 6.44
C ASN A 68 -7.11 9.20 6.30
N TYR A 69 -6.21 8.61 5.50
CA TYR A 69 -6.21 7.19 5.19
C TYR A 69 -4.96 6.50 5.69
N ILE A 70 -5.09 5.21 5.93
CA ILE A 70 -3.97 4.28 6.00
C ILE A 70 -3.93 3.56 4.66
N ALA A 71 -2.83 3.74 3.93
CA ALA A 71 -2.54 2.97 2.73
C ALA A 71 -1.73 1.75 3.15
N ILE A 72 -2.22 0.53 2.87
CA ILE A 72 -1.57 -0.72 3.25
C ILE A 72 -1.46 -1.62 2.01
N GLY A 73 -0.24 -2.03 1.67
CA GLY A 73 0.02 -3.00 0.60
C GLY A 73 0.69 -4.25 1.15
N PHE A 74 0.27 -5.43 0.66
CA PHE A 74 0.86 -6.74 0.95
C PHE A 74 0.31 -7.78 -0.03
N CYS A 75 1.05 -8.88 -0.27
CA CYS A 75 0.65 -9.91 -1.23
C CYS A 75 0.28 -9.28 -2.58
N ASP A 76 -0.93 -9.53 -3.11
CA ASP A 76 -1.51 -8.90 -4.29
C ASP A 76 -2.61 -7.90 -3.91
N LEU A 77 -2.60 -7.36 -2.69
CA LEU A 77 -3.65 -6.47 -2.19
C LEU A 77 -3.09 -5.10 -1.81
N PHE A 78 -3.88 -4.08 -2.15
CA PHE A 78 -3.69 -2.71 -1.70
C PHE A 78 -5.00 -2.17 -1.10
N TYR A 79 -4.92 -1.68 0.13
CA TYR A 79 -6.04 -1.12 0.90
C TYR A 79 -5.85 0.37 1.13
N LEU A 80 -6.95 1.12 1.06
CA LEU A 80 -7.08 2.46 1.61
C LEU A 80 -8.18 2.42 2.66
N ILE A 81 -7.81 2.69 3.92
CA ILE A 81 -8.70 2.60 5.07
C ILE A 81 -8.85 3.99 5.68
N ASP A 82 -10.07 4.52 5.72
CA ASP A 82 -10.35 5.79 6.39
C ASP A 82 -10.16 5.64 7.90
N ILE A 83 -9.33 6.50 8.48
CA ILE A 83 -8.91 6.42 9.88
C ILE A 83 -10.08 6.71 10.83
N GLU A 84 -11.03 7.54 10.43
CA GLU A 84 -12.09 8.04 11.31
C GLU A 84 -13.39 7.24 11.14
N THR A 85 -13.73 6.85 9.92
CA THR A 85 -14.95 6.08 9.64
C THR A 85 -14.72 4.57 9.66
N HIS A 86 -13.47 4.13 9.62
CA HIS A 86 -13.04 2.73 9.50
C HIS A 86 -13.50 2.05 8.19
N SER A 87 -14.05 2.80 7.25
CA SER A 87 -14.42 2.27 5.94
C SER A 87 -13.18 2.01 5.09
N SER A 88 -13.13 0.87 4.43
CA SER A 88 -12.01 0.48 3.58
C SER A 88 -12.45 0.28 2.14
N ILE A 89 -11.60 0.67 1.20
CA ILE A 89 -11.62 0.15 -0.16
C ILE A 89 -10.34 -0.65 -0.40
N TYR A 90 -10.40 -1.59 -1.34
CA TYR A 90 -9.22 -2.35 -1.73
C TYR A 90 -9.19 -2.61 -3.23
N THR A 91 -7.99 -2.82 -3.73
CA THR A 91 -7.71 -3.24 -5.11
C THR A 91 -6.78 -4.43 -5.06
N ARG A 92 -7.12 -5.48 -5.82
CA ARG A 92 -6.18 -6.57 -6.09
C ARG A 92 -5.28 -6.12 -7.25
N VAL A 93 -3.97 -6.15 -7.04
CA VAL A 93 -2.98 -5.71 -8.02
C VAL A 93 -2.50 -6.89 -8.88
N ASP A 94 -1.98 -6.61 -10.07
CA ASP A 94 -1.40 -7.65 -10.91
C ASP A 94 -0.07 -8.13 -10.33
N GLY A 95 0.09 -9.44 -10.19
CA GLY A 95 1.28 -10.04 -9.61
C GLY A 95 1.33 -9.80 -8.10
N TYR A 96 2.34 -9.07 -7.61
CA TYR A 96 2.46 -8.73 -6.20
C TYR A 96 2.71 -7.24 -5.98
N PHE A 97 2.25 -6.74 -4.84
CA PHE A 97 2.52 -5.41 -4.32
C PHE A 97 4.02 -5.23 -4.03
N GLY A 98 4.59 -4.10 -4.45
CA GLY A 98 5.97 -3.71 -4.14
C GLY A 98 6.04 -2.60 -3.11
N TYR A 99 5.64 -1.37 -3.50
CA TYR A 99 5.89 -0.15 -2.73
C TYR A 99 4.78 0.89 -2.86
N ILE A 100 4.68 1.77 -1.85
CA ILE A 100 3.77 2.92 -1.84
C ILE A 100 4.58 4.22 -1.95
N TYR A 101 4.15 5.12 -2.84
CA TYR A 101 4.75 6.45 -2.98
C TYR A 101 3.67 7.53 -2.79
N PRO A 102 3.58 8.15 -1.59
CA PRO A 102 2.59 9.17 -1.31
C PRO A 102 2.98 10.53 -1.87
N TYR A 103 2.00 11.21 -2.47
CA TYR A 103 2.07 12.63 -2.83
C TYR A 103 0.84 13.35 -2.25
N GLU A 104 0.81 14.67 -2.25
CA GLU A 104 -0.27 15.43 -1.61
C GLU A 104 -1.66 15.10 -2.22
N GLU A 105 -1.74 15.07 -3.55
CA GLU A 105 -3.00 14.94 -4.29
C GLU A 105 -3.28 13.52 -4.81
N PHE A 106 -2.26 12.65 -4.80
CA PHE A 106 -2.36 11.29 -5.32
C PHE A 106 -1.38 10.35 -4.60
N ILE A 107 -1.57 9.06 -4.77
CA ILE A 107 -0.69 8.01 -4.25
C ILE A 107 -0.40 7.03 -5.37
N LEU A 108 0.87 6.67 -5.52
CA LEU A 108 1.29 5.63 -6.46
C LEU A 108 1.50 4.32 -5.71
N VAL A 109 1.12 3.23 -6.36
CA VAL A 109 1.34 1.86 -5.88
C VAL A 109 2.11 1.13 -6.96
N ALA A 110 3.37 0.81 -6.68
CA ALA A 110 4.17 -0.01 -7.57
C ALA A 110 3.94 -1.50 -7.25
N THR A 111 3.78 -2.28 -8.31
CA THR A 111 3.68 -3.74 -8.28
C THR A 111 4.97 -4.34 -8.83
N CYS A 112 5.02 -5.66 -9.02
CA CYS A 112 6.11 -6.30 -9.77
C CYS A 112 6.10 -5.97 -11.27
N PHE A 113 4.99 -5.44 -11.80
CA PHE A 113 4.83 -5.19 -13.24
C PHE A 113 4.58 -3.72 -13.62
N ASN A 114 3.86 -2.96 -12.82
CA ASN A 114 3.29 -1.68 -13.22
C ASN A 114 3.10 -0.73 -12.03
N ILE A 115 2.59 0.47 -12.33
CA ILE A 115 2.21 1.47 -11.33
C ILE A 115 0.72 1.76 -11.44
N LEU A 116 0.03 1.80 -10.30
CA LEU A 116 -1.33 2.30 -10.17
C LEU A 116 -1.30 3.69 -9.55
N CYS A 117 -2.19 4.58 -9.98
CA CYS A 117 -2.32 5.92 -9.42
C CYS A 117 -3.73 6.17 -8.90
N PHE A 118 -3.85 6.53 -7.62
CA PHE A 118 -5.12 6.87 -6.99
C PHE A 118 -5.14 8.35 -6.61
N ASN A 119 -6.26 9.04 -6.86
CA ASN A 119 -6.44 10.41 -6.38
C ASN A 119 -6.80 10.46 -4.89
N LYS A 120 -6.77 11.65 -4.29
CA LYS A 120 -7.16 11.90 -2.89
C LYS A 120 -8.56 11.44 -2.47
N ASN A 121 -9.45 11.16 -3.43
CA ASN A 121 -10.77 10.59 -3.17
C ASN A 121 -10.75 9.05 -3.24
N CYS A 122 -9.55 8.45 -3.17
CA CYS A 122 -9.30 7.02 -3.25
C CYS A 122 -9.81 6.38 -4.57
N THR A 123 -9.91 7.17 -5.64
CA THR A 123 -10.32 6.67 -6.96
C THR A 123 -9.10 6.34 -7.81
N LEU A 124 -9.06 5.13 -8.37
CA LEU A 124 -8.06 4.73 -9.36
C LEU A 124 -8.20 5.62 -10.61
N LEU A 125 -7.15 6.38 -10.94
CA LEU A 125 -7.10 7.23 -12.12
C LEU A 125 -6.62 6.46 -13.35
N TRP A 126 -5.54 5.70 -13.18
CA TRP A 126 -4.93 4.90 -14.23
C TRP A 126 -4.05 3.80 -13.64
N THR A 127 -3.80 2.79 -14.47
CA THR A 127 -2.76 1.78 -14.30
C THR A 127 -1.83 1.89 -15.51
N SER A 128 -0.53 1.92 -15.30
CA SER A 128 0.44 1.98 -16.39
C SER A 128 0.46 0.67 -17.19
N ASP A 129 1.05 0.72 -18.37
CA ASP A 129 1.54 -0.49 -19.04
C ASP A 129 2.60 -1.20 -18.18
N LYS A 130 3.01 -2.41 -18.59
CA LYS A 130 4.10 -3.13 -17.89
C LYS A 130 5.42 -2.37 -18.04
N LEU A 131 6.04 -2.08 -16.90
CA LEU A 131 7.30 -1.37 -16.74
C LEU A 131 8.45 -2.30 -16.31
N GLY A 132 8.14 -3.55 -15.97
CA GLY A 132 9.08 -4.60 -15.58
C GLY A 132 8.38 -5.95 -15.49
N PHE A 133 9.11 -6.99 -15.11
CA PHE A 133 8.62 -8.37 -14.91
C PHE A 133 8.70 -8.86 -13.46
N ASP A 134 9.55 -8.28 -12.61
CA ASP A 134 9.67 -8.74 -11.22
C ASP A 134 9.92 -7.61 -10.22
N GLY A 135 9.70 -6.36 -10.61
CA GLY A 135 9.94 -5.22 -9.74
C GLY A 135 9.76 -3.91 -10.47
N VAL A 136 9.12 -2.96 -9.81
CA VAL A 136 9.01 -1.58 -10.28
C VAL A 136 9.30 -0.65 -9.11
N LEU A 137 10.19 0.30 -9.36
CA LEU A 137 10.60 1.33 -8.40
C LEU A 137 10.32 2.71 -8.97
N VAL A 138 9.86 3.61 -8.10
CA VAL A 138 9.77 5.04 -8.41
C VAL A 138 10.91 5.75 -7.69
N HIS A 139 11.68 6.53 -8.44
CA HIS A 139 12.85 7.24 -7.94
C HIS A 139 12.55 8.72 -7.70
N ASP A 140 11.79 9.36 -8.61
CA ASP A 140 11.52 10.79 -8.53
C ASP A 140 10.21 11.18 -9.25
N PHE A 141 9.71 12.37 -8.91
CA PHE A 141 8.57 13.00 -9.55
C PHE A 141 8.77 14.52 -9.62
N ASP A 142 8.78 15.06 -10.84
CA ASP A 142 9.06 16.49 -11.09
C ASP A 142 7.80 17.38 -11.18
N GLY A 143 6.61 16.82 -10.88
CA GLY A 143 5.32 17.49 -11.06
C GLY A 143 4.59 17.12 -12.35
N LYS A 144 5.26 16.53 -13.34
CA LYS A 144 4.67 16.10 -14.61
C LYS A 144 5.00 14.65 -14.95
N TYR A 145 6.25 14.25 -14.72
CA TYR A 145 6.77 12.95 -15.08
C TYR A 145 7.22 12.20 -13.83
N ILE A 146 6.94 10.89 -13.83
CA ILE A 146 7.41 9.96 -12.80
C ILE A 146 8.58 9.20 -13.42
N TYR A 147 9.70 9.21 -12.71
CA TYR A 147 10.94 8.56 -13.09
C TYR A 147 11.12 7.32 -12.22
N GLY A 148 11.48 6.21 -12.84
CA GLY A 148 11.61 4.94 -12.15
C GLY A 148 12.44 3.95 -12.95
N SER A 149 12.57 2.74 -12.40
CA SER A 149 13.17 1.61 -13.11
C SER A 149 12.35 0.35 -12.86
N GLY A 150 12.29 -0.54 -13.84
CA GLY A 150 11.69 -1.86 -13.69
C GLY A 150 12.66 -2.98 -14.01
N GLU A 151 12.48 -4.11 -13.34
CA GLU A 151 13.36 -5.28 -13.47
C GLU A 151 12.85 -6.22 -14.57
N TYR A 152 13.62 -6.37 -15.65
CA TYR A 152 13.24 -7.15 -16.84
C TYR A 152 13.92 -8.53 -16.92
N ASP A 153 15.10 -8.72 -16.33
CA ASP A 153 15.72 -10.05 -16.21
C ASP A 153 16.15 -10.27 -14.76
N PRO A 154 15.26 -10.82 -13.92
CA PRO A 154 15.55 -11.02 -12.51
C PRO A 154 16.52 -12.20 -12.28
N PRO A 155 17.52 -12.04 -11.39
CA PRO A 155 17.85 -10.84 -10.66
C PRO A 155 18.82 -9.91 -11.43
N GLY A 156 18.53 -8.61 -11.47
CA GLY A 156 19.54 -7.55 -11.62
C GLY A 156 19.51 -6.69 -12.89
N GLU A 157 18.76 -7.04 -13.94
CA GLU A 157 18.63 -6.15 -15.11
C GLU A 157 17.48 -5.17 -14.91
N TRP A 158 17.82 -3.94 -14.52
CA TRP A 158 16.90 -2.83 -14.32
C TRP A 158 16.98 -1.85 -15.49
N GLU A 159 15.84 -1.54 -16.09
CA GLU A 159 15.72 -0.53 -17.14
C GLU A 159 14.96 0.69 -16.63
N ASP A 160 15.46 1.88 -16.94
CA ASP A 160 14.82 3.14 -16.58
C ASP A 160 13.59 3.40 -17.45
N PHE A 161 12.55 3.95 -16.83
CA PHE A 161 11.36 4.44 -17.53
C PHE A 161 10.99 5.85 -17.08
N VAL A 162 10.23 6.52 -17.94
CA VAL A 162 9.56 7.78 -17.63
C VAL A 162 8.10 7.65 -18.03
N ILE A 163 7.19 7.95 -17.09
CA ILE A 163 5.75 7.95 -17.38
C ILE A 163 5.14 9.34 -17.16
N ASP A 164 4.20 9.72 -18.01
CA ASP A 164 3.38 10.92 -17.81
C ASP A 164 2.39 10.69 -16.65
N CYS A 165 2.50 11.51 -15.60
CA CYS A 165 1.74 11.34 -14.36
C CYS A 165 0.21 11.48 -14.56
N LYS A 166 -0.25 12.19 -15.60
CA LYS A 166 -1.67 12.37 -15.85
C LYS A 166 -2.29 11.16 -16.53
N THR A 167 -1.51 10.46 -17.35
CA THR A 167 -2.02 9.39 -18.22
C THR A 167 -1.53 8.00 -17.86
N GLY A 168 -0.44 7.88 -17.09
CA GLY A 168 0.21 6.61 -16.77
C GLY A 168 0.98 5.98 -17.93
N LYS A 169 1.17 6.71 -19.03
CA LYS A 169 1.81 6.19 -20.25
C LYS A 169 3.30 6.51 -20.27
N ILE A 170 4.08 5.57 -20.82
CA ILE A 170 5.51 5.77 -21.10
C ILE A 170 5.69 6.92 -22.11
N VAL A 171 6.75 7.70 -21.90
CA VAL A 171 7.14 8.87 -22.72
C VAL A 171 8.27 8.51 -23.67
#